data_AF-A0A0J7KM26-F1
#
_entry.id   AF-A0A0J7KM26-F1
#
_cell.length_a   1.000
_cell.length_b   1.000
_cell.length_c   1.000
_cell.angle_alpha   90.00
_cell.angle_beta   90.00
_cell.angle_gamma   90.00
#
_symmetry.space_group_name_H-M   'P 1'
#
loop_
_entity.id
_entity.type
_entity.pdbx_description
1 polymer ?
#
loop_
_entity_poly.entity_id
_entity_poly.type
_entity_poly.pdbx_seq_one_letter_code
_entity_poly.pdbx_strand_id
1 'polypeptide(L)'
;MKDGKWNDRVTLNVGGVRHETYKATLKKIPATRLSRLTEALVNYDPVLNEYFYDRHPDVFAQVLNYYRTGKLHYPTDVCGPLFEEELEFWGLDSNQVEPCCWSTYSIHRDTQATLAILDKLDIEGEKLGDEEIARAFGFEEAYHGGTLTRWQRLRSRVWILFDEPHSSTTAKCIACASVFFICLSVLCFCLKSHAPKNEHEPEELLQDHGNNIAAGSHRTFFYLEHACNAWFTVEIALRCLVRFY
;
A
#
# COMPACT_ATOMS: atom_id res chain seq x y z
N MET A 1 -56.04 8.11 -36.16
CA MET A 1 -55.43 6.82 -35.80
C MET A 1 -53.99 7.08 -35.33
N LYS A 2 -53.57 6.41 -34.25
CA LYS A 2 -52.33 6.67 -33.50
C LYS A 2 -51.16 5.85 -34.06
N ASP A 3 -50.77 6.10 -35.31
CA ASP A 3 -49.76 5.27 -36.00
C ASP A 3 -48.35 5.89 -36.02
N GLY A 4 -48.12 6.97 -35.26
CA GLY A 4 -46.83 7.69 -35.27
C GLY A 4 -45.84 7.33 -34.16
N LYS A 5 -46.24 6.62 -33.09
CA LYS A 5 -45.38 6.44 -31.89
C LYS A 5 -44.37 5.29 -32.01
N TRP A 6 -44.63 4.31 -32.87
CA TRP A 6 -43.81 3.11 -33.02
C TRP A 6 -42.62 3.30 -33.95
N ASN A 7 -42.70 4.26 -34.89
CA ASN A 7 -41.67 4.53 -35.90
C ASN A 7 -40.43 5.27 -35.34
N ASP A 8 -40.52 5.72 -34.09
CA ASP A 8 -39.45 6.44 -33.37
C ASP A 8 -38.64 5.54 -32.44
N ARG A 9 -38.94 4.24 -32.40
CA ARG A 9 -38.17 3.28 -31.60
C ARG A 9 -36.93 2.82 -32.36
N VAL A 10 -35.90 2.48 -31.60
CA VAL A 10 -34.65 1.91 -32.08
C VAL A 10 -34.28 0.71 -31.22
N THR A 11 -33.77 -0.33 -31.87
CA THR A 11 -33.31 -1.56 -31.24
C THR A 11 -31.79 -1.58 -31.22
N LEU A 12 -31.22 -1.80 -30.03
CA LEU A 12 -29.79 -1.89 -29.77
C LEU A 12 -29.51 -3.30 -29.23
N ASN A 13 -28.86 -4.13 -30.02
CA ASN A 13 -28.42 -5.46 -29.64
C ASN A 13 -27.00 -5.39 -29.08
N VAL A 14 -26.85 -5.50 -27.76
CA VAL A 14 -25.57 -5.39 -27.06
C VAL A 14 -25.23 -6.75 -26.47
N GLY A 15 -24.12 -7.37 -26.91
CA GLY A 15 -23.70 -8.69 -26.45
C GLY A 15 -24.74 -9.80 -26.67
N GLY A 16 -25.63 -9.64 -27.66
CA GLY A 16 -26.76 -10.55 -27.92
C GLY A 16 -28.06 -10.19 -27.20
N VAL A 17 -28.05 -9.20 -26.29
CA VAL A 17 -29.23 -8.74 -25.56
C VAL A 17 -29.85 -7.53 -26.28
N ARG A 18 -31.15 -7.63 -26.61
CA ARG A 18 -31.89 -6.56 -27.29
C ARG A 18 -32.45 -5.55 -26.30
N HIS A 19 -32.04 -4.30 -26.47
CA HIS A 19 -32.55 -3.14 -25.75
C HIS A 19 -33.33 -2.24 -26.70
N GLU A 20 -34.57 -1.93 -26.34
CA GLU A 20 -35.41 -1.00 -27.10
C GLU A 20 -35.51 0.36 -26.39
N THR A 21 -35.45 1.44 -27.16
CA THR A 21 -35.64 2.80 -26.68
C THR A 21 -36.16 3.71 -27.79
N TYR A 22 -36.41 4.98 -27.48
CA TYR A 22 -36.79 5.99 -28.47
C TYR A 22 -35.56 6.72 -29.00
N LYS A 23 -35.55 7.08 -30.29
CA LYS A 23 -34.53 7.92 -30.91
C LYS A 23 -34.34 9.23 -30.12
N ALA A 24 -35.43 9.83 -29.64
CA ALA A 24 -35.40 11.03 -28.80
C ALA A 24 -34.65 10.84 -27.47
N THR A 25 -34.71 9.66 -26.85
CA THR A 25 -33.99 9.37 -25.61
C THR A 25 -32.48 9.44 -25.82
N LEU A 26 -31.99 8.91 -26.95
CA LEU A 26 -30.55 8.92 -27.27
C LEU A 26 -30.02 10.32 -27.62
N LYS A 27 -30.90 11.27 -27.95
CA LYS A 27 -30.54 12.67 -28.21
C LYS A 27 -30.44 13.52 -26.94
N LYS A 28 -30.90 13.03 -25.77
CA LYS A 28 -30.85 13.78 -24.50
C LYS A 28 -29.42 14.10 -24.04
N ILE A 29 -28.47 13.20 -24.34
CA ILE A 29 -27.06 13.39 -23.99
C ILE A 29 -26.28 13.49 -25.31
N PRO A 30 -26.00 14.72 -25.79
CA PRO A 30 -25.35 14.94 -27.08
C PRO A 30 -23.88 14.53 -27.04
N ALA A 31 -23.25 14.49 -28.22
CA ALA A 31 -21.82 14.18 -28.39
C ALA A 31 -21.37 12.77 -27.95
N THR A 32 -22.32 11.89 -27.62
CA THR A 32 -22.09 10.48 -27.29
C THR A 32 -22.24 9.57 -28.52
N ARG A 33 -21.76 8.31 -28.44
CA ARG A 33 -21.88 7.34 -29.54
C ARG A 33 -23.34 7.11 -29.95
N LEU A 34 -24.23 6.91 -28.97
CA LEU A 34 -25.65 6.66 -29.24
C LEU A 34 -26.40 7.89 -29.76
N SER A 35 -25.93 9.10 -29.45
CA SER A 35 -26.55 10.31 -30.00
C SER A 35 -26.29 10.48 -31.51
N ARG A 36 -25.28 9.79 -32.05
CA ARG A 36 -24.84 9.88 -33.45
C ARG A 36 -25.25 8.68 -34.31
N LEU A 37 -26.20 7.85 -33.84
CA LEU A 37 -26.70 6.72 -34.62
C LEU A 37 -27.25 7.17 -35.99
N THR A 38 -26.85 6.43 -37.02
CA THR A 38 -27.29 6.56 -38.41
C THR A 38 -27.27 5.19 -39.07
N GLU A 39 -28.17 4.94 -40.03
CA GLU A 39 -28.24 3.68 -40.79
C GLU A 39 -26.99 3.44 -41.65
N ALA A 40 -26.17 4.47 -41.88
CA ALA A 40 -24.88 4.35 -42.56
C ALA A 40 -23.77 3.75 -41.68
N LEU A 41 -24.02 3.49 -40.40
CA LEU A 41 -23.03 2.87 -39.52
C LEU A 41 -22.83 1.39 -39.89
N VAL A 42 -21.57 0.93 -39.84
CA VAL A 42 -21.18 -0.46 -40.13
C VAL A 42 -21.88 -1.47 -39.22
N ASN A 43 -22.27 -1.03 -38.02
CA ASN A 43 -22.88 -1.89 -37.03
C ASN A 43 -24.42 -1.89 -37.08
N TYR A 44 -25.03 -1.31 -38.12
CA TYR A 44 -26.46 -1.38 -38.38
C TYR A 44 -26.79 -2.58 -39.28
N ASP A 45 -27.73 -3.41 -38.84
CA ASP A 45 -28.29 -4.52 -39.61
C ASP A 45 -29.62 -4.06 -40.27
N PRO A 46 -29.67 -3.89 -41.61
CA PRO A 46 -30.87 -3.44 -42.31
C PRO A 46 -31.97 -4.51 -42.39
N VAL A 47 -31.63 -5.79 -42.21
CA VAL A 47 -32.61 -6.90 -42.25
C VAL A 47 -33.38 -6.96 -40.95
N LEU A 48 -32.67 -6.88 -39.82
CA LEU A 48 -33.28 -6.91 -38.49
C LEU A 48 -33.69 -5.51 -37.98
N ASN A 49 -33.26 -4.45 -38.68
CA ASN A 49 -33.45 -3.06 -38.29
C ASN A 49 -32.94 -2.79 -36.85
N GLU A 50 -31.74 -3.29 -36.53
CA GLU A 50 -31.11 -3.16 -35.21
C GLU A 50 -29.63 -2.76 -35.32
N TYR A 51 -29.10 -2.14 -34.27
CA TYR A 51 -27.67 -1.88 -34.16
C TYR A 51 -27.01 -2.92 -33.27
N PHE A 52 -25.97 -3.60 -33.76
CA PHE A 52 -25.24 -4.58 -32.99
C PHE A 52 -23.98 -3.98 -32.35
N TYR A 53 -23.70 -4.35 -31.11
CA TYR A 53 -22.48 -4.01 -30.39
C TYR A 53 -22.01 -5.23 -29.60
N ASP A 54 -20.80 -5.71 -29.87
CA ASP A 54 -20.20 -6.83 -29.14
C ASP A 54 -19.56 -6.32 -27.84
N ARG A 55 -20.40 -5.91 -26.88
CA ARG A 55 -20.04 -5.25 -25.61
C ARG A 55 -20.88 -5.81 -24.45
N HIS A 56 -20.57 -5.38 -23.23
CA HIS A 56 -21.19 -5.92 -22.02
C HIS A 56 -22.69 -5.56 -21.89
N PRO A 57 -23.63 -6.52 -21.94
CA PRO A 57 -25.07 -6.24 -21.93
C PRO A 57 -25.57 -5.61 -20.62
N ASP A 58 -25.10 -6.11 -19.47
CA ASP A 58 -25.60 -5.63 -18.17
C ASP A 58 -25.15 -4.19 -17.85
N VAL A 59 -23.90 -3.85 -18.16
CA VAL A 59 -23.41 -2.45 -18.06
C VAL A 59 -24.20 -1.52 -18.97
N PHE A 60 -24.52 -1.98 -20.19
CA PHE A 60 -25.30 -1.19 -21.12
C PHE A 60 -26.69 -0.80 -20.59
N ALA A 61 -27.29 -1.61 -19.71
CA ALA A 61 -28.54 -1.25 -19.05
C ALA A 61 -28.41 0.06 -18.24
N GLN A 62 -27.28 0.26 -17.56
CA GLN A 62 -27.00 1.49 -16.81
C GLN A 62 -26.72 2.68 -17.73
N VAL A 63 -25.96 2.46 -18.81
CA VAL A 63 -25.73 3.44 -19.87
C VAL A 63 -27.07 3.93 -20.43
N LEU A 64 -27.96 3.01 -20.79
CA LEU A 64 -29.28 3.36 -21.34
C LEU A 64 -30.18 4.06 -20.31
N ASN A 65 -30.12 3.66 -19.05
CA ASN A 65 -30.84 4.33 -17.97
C ASN A 65 -30.34 5.75 -17.72
N TYR A 66 -29.06 6.03 -17.96
CA TYR A 66 -28.53 7.39 -17.91
C TYR A 66 -29.20 8.29 -18.96
N TYR A 67 -29.35 7.85 -20.21
CA TYR A 67 -30.13 8.60 -21.21
C TYR A 67 -31.60 8.79 -20.81
N ARG A 68 -32.20 7.83 -20.11
CA ARG A 68 -33.61 7.93 -19.70
C ARG A 68 -33.81 8.95 -18.58
N THR A 69 -32.98 8.87 -17.54
CA THR A 69 -33.16 9.56 -16.25
C THR A 69 -32.29 10.81 -16.10
N GLY A 70 -31.19 10.90 -16.83
CA GLY A 70 -30.15 11.92 -16.64
C GLY A 70 -29.25 11.66 -15.43
N LYS A 71 -29.36 10.50 -14.77
CA LYS A 71 -28.56 10.11 -13.60
C LYS A 71 -27.74 8.86 -13.90
N LEU A 72 -26.43 8.94 -13.70
CA LEU A 72 -25.52 7.83 -13.96
C LEU A 72 -25.23 7.08 -12.67
N HIS A 73 -25.76 5.85 -12.56
CA HIS A 73 -25.54 5.00 -11.39
C HIS A 73 -24.58 3.86 -11.71
N TYR A 74 -23.75 3.53 -10.73
CA TYR A 74 -22.77 2.45 -10.79
C TYR A 74 -23.43 1.08 -10.54
N PRO A 75 -23.21 0.08 -11.41
CA PRO A 75 -23.69 -1.29 -11.19
C PRO A 75 -22.87 -2.01 -10.09
N THR A 76 -23.55 -2.65 -9.13
CA THR A 76 -22.90 -3.28 -7.97
C THR A 76 -22.21 -4.62 -8.27
N ASP A 77 -22.52 -5.22 -9.41
CA ASP A 77 -22.08 -6.53 -9.87
C ASP A 77 -20.90 -6.47 -10.86
N VAL A 78 -20.39 -5.27 -11.12
CA VAL A 78 -19.30 -5.00 -12.07
C VAL A 78 -18.17 -4.26 -11.35
N CYS A 79 -16.93 -4.42 -11.81
CA CYS A 79 -15.76 -3.71 -11.27
C CYS A 79 -15.59 -2.31 -11.90
N GLY A 80 -15.01 -1.38 -11.14
CA GLY A 80 -14.80 0.03 -11.53
C GLY A 80 -14.17 0.20 -12.91
N PRO A 81 -13.00 -0.41 -13.19
CA PRO A 81 -12.33 -0.29 -14.48
C PRO A 81 -13.17 -0.77 -15.67
N LEU A 82 -13.88 -1.91 -15.53
CA LEU A 82 -14.76 -2.41 -16.60
C LEU A 82 -15.90 -1.43 -16.89
N PHE A 83 -16.46 -0.80 -15.86
CA PHE A 83 -17.49 0.23 -16.06
C PHE A 83 -16.93 1.47 -16.74
N GLU A 84 -15.72 1.92 -16.37
CA GLU A 84 -15.04 3.05 -17.02
C GLU A 84 -14.76 2.79 -18.51
N GLU A 85 -14.24 1.60 -18.85
CA GLU A 85 -14.00 1.20 -20.24
C GLU A 85 -15.28 1.22 -21.08
N GLU A 86 -16.41 0.80 -20.51
CA GLU A 86 -17.71 0.88 -21.17
C GLU A 86 -18.16 2.34 -21.33
N LEU A 87 -18.07 3.17 -20.30
CA LEU A 87 -18.42 4.60 -20.39
C LEU A 87 -17.59 5.31 -21.46
N GLU A 88 -16.28 5.07 -21.50
CA GLU A 88 -15.39 5.57 -22.54
C GLU A 88 -15.83 5.11 -23.93
N PHE A 89 -16.14 3.82 -24.09
CA PHE A 89 -16.65 3.29 -25.34
C PHE A 89 -17.93 4.00 -25.79
N TRP A 90 -18.89 4.23 -24.90
CA TRP A 90 -20.15 4.91 -25.20
C TRP A 90 -20.00 6.44 -25.35
N GLY A 91 -18.83 6.98 -25.00
CA GLY A 91 -18.49 8.41 -25.05
C GLY A 91 -19.15 9.20 -23.92
N LEU A 92 -19.28 8.59 -22.74
CA LEU A 92 -19.82 9.18 -21.52
C LEU A 92 -18.68 9.51 -20.55
N ASP A 93 -18.79 10.64 -19.86
CA ASP A 93 -17.82 11.07 -18.86
C ASP A 93 -18.05 10.30 -17.54
N SER A 94 -17.03 9.57 -17.07
CA SER A 94 -17.07 8.81 -15.83
C SER A 94 -17.18 9.69 -14.59
N ASN A 95 -16.88 10.99 -14.68
CA ASN A 95 -17.06 11.93 -13.58
C ASN A 95 -18.53 12.31 -13.33
N GLN A 96 -19.47 11.90 -14.19
CA GLN A 96 -20.90 12.18 -14.05
C GLN A 96 -21.64 11.16 -13.16
N VAL A 97 -20.92 10.22 -12.55
CA VAL A 97 -21.51 9.23 -11.64
C VAL A 97 -22.14 9.94 -10.43
N GLU A 98 -23.35 9.52 -10.07
CA GLU A 98 -24.10 10.12 -8.96
C GLU A 98 -23.37 9.90 -7.61
N PRO A 99 -23.47 10.85 -6.65
CA PRO A 99 -22.75 10.77 -5.37
C PRO A 99 -23.03 9.52 -4.54
N CYS A 100 -24.22 8.91 -4.67
CA CYS A 100 -24.56 7.68 -3.96
C CYS A 100 -23.71 6.47 -4.38
N CYS A 101 -23.00 6.56 -5.51
CA CYS A 101 -22.19 5.50 -6.09
C CYS A 101 -20.68 5.74 -5.94
N TRP A 102 -20.25 6.92 -5.49
CA TRP A 102 -18.83 7.29 -5.45
C TRP A 102 -17.98 6.37 -4.60
N SER A 103 -18.47 5.96 -3.43
CA SER A 103 -17.72 5.07 -2.54
C SER A 103 -17.42 3.74 -3.22
N THR A 104 -18.40 3.10 -3.84
CA THR A 104 -18.22 1.82 -4.52
C THR A 104 -17.35 1.97 -5.77
N TYR A 105 -17.56 3.04 -6.54
CA TYR A 105 -16.85 3.33 -7.77
C TYR A 105 -15.35 3.65 -7.53
N SER A 106 -15.02 4.44 -6.50
CA SER A 106 -13.64 4.89 -6.25
C SER A 106 -12.76 3.84 -5.58
N ILE A 107 -13.33 2.84 -4.89
CA ILE A 107 -12.57 1.81 -4.15
C ILE A 107 -11.49 1.18 -5.02
N HIS A 108 -11.78 0.82 -6.28
CA HIS A 108 -10.79 0.19 -7.14
C HIS A 108 -9.66 1.14 -7.54
N ARG A 109 -9.99 2.37 -7.92
CA ARG A 109 -8.99 3.39 -8.27
C ARG A 109 -8.10 3.70 -7.06
N ASP A 110 -8.70 3.86 -5.90
CA ASP A 110 -8.00 4.19 -4.66
C ASP A 110 -7.12 3.01 -4.19
N THR A 111 -7.61 1.77 -4.37
CA THR A 111 -6.83 0.55 -4.11
C THR A 111 -5.64 0.44 -5.06
N GLN A 112 -5.85 0.65 -6.36
CA GLN A 112 -4.77 0.60 -7.36
C GLN A 112 -3.73 1.71 -7.12
N ALA A 113 -4.17 2.92 -6.77
CA ALA A 113 -3.28 4.02 -6.38
C ALA A 113 -2.48 3.66 -5.12
N THR A 114 -3.12 3.07 -4.12
CA THR A 114 -2.47 2.61 -2.89
C THR A 114 -1.47 1.50 -3.19
N LEU A 115 -1.83 0.51 -4.01
CA LEU A 115 -0.93 -0.57 -4.43
C LEU A 115 0.27 -0.03 -5.20
N ALA A 116 0.09 0.94 -6.09
CA ALA A 116 1.20 1.59 -6.80
C ALA A 116 2.13 2.36 -5.85
N ILE A 117 1.59 2.96 -4.77
CA ILE A 117 2.41 3.57 -3.73
C ILE A 117 3.19 2.49 -2.97
N LEU A 118 2.54 1.39 -2.59
CA LEU A 118 3.19 0.28 -1.90
C LEU A 118 4.31 -0.34 -2.74
N ASP A 119 4.07 -0.55 -4.04
CA ASP A 119 5.06 -1.07 -4.98
C ASP A 119 6.27 -0.13 -5.10
N LYS A 120 6.03 1.19 -5.18
CA LYS A 120 7.11 2.18 -5.14
C LYS A 120 7.90 2.15 -3.82
N LEU A 121 7.23 2.00 -2.69
CA LEU A 121 7.88 1.89 -1.38
C LEU A 121 8.69 0.60 -1.26
N ASP A 122 8.23 -0.50 -1.86
CA ASP A 122 8.96 -1.77 -1.89
C ASP A 122 10.22 -1.66 -2.77
N ILE A 123 10.11 -0.95 -3.90
CA ILE A 123 11.25 -0.63 -4.79
C ILE A 123 12.24 0.31 -4.11
N GLU A 124 11.79 1.36 -3.41
CA GLU A 124 12.67 2.22 -2.60
C GLU A 124 13.28 1.47 -1.39
N GLY A 125 12.63 0.41 -0.93
CA GLY A 125 13.14 -0.55 0.04
C GLY A 125 14.19 -1.52 -0.52
N GLU A 126 14.40 -1.56 -1.85
CA GLU A 126 15.52 -2.28 -2.45
C GLU A 126 16.82 -1.53 -2.15
N LYS A 127 17.58 -2.07 -1.19
CA LYS A 127 18.99 -1.76 -0.85
C LYS A 127 19.52 -0.45 -1.46
N LEU A 128 19.63 0.60 -0.63
CA LEU A 128 20.34 1.84 -1.00
C LEU A 128 21.60 1.51 -1.81
N GLY A 129 21.66 2.02 -3.03
CA GLY A 129 22.78 1.77 -3.93
C GLY A 129 24.07 2.38 -3.38
N ASP A 130 25.23 1.78 -3.67
CA ASP A 130 26.54 2.29 -3.24
C ASP A 130 26.77 3.77 -3.64
N GLU A 131 26.12 4.23 -4.71
CA GLU A 131 26.10 5.62 -5.16
C GLU A 131 25.25 6.54 -4.27
N GLU A 132 24.05 6.13 -3.88
CA GLU A 132 23.16 6.91 -3.00
C GLU A 132 23.78 7.06 -1.60
N ILE A 133 24.44 5.99 -1.15
CA ILE A 133 25.25 6.00 0.07
C ILE A 133 26.39 7.01 -0.08
N ALA A 134 27.13 7.00 -1.18
CA ALA A 134 28.20 7.98 -1.41
C ALA A 134 27.67 9.42 -1.43
N ARG A 135 26.49 9.65 -2.02
CA ARG A 135 25.81 10.95 -2.04
C ARG A 135 25.43 11.44 -0.63
N ALA A 136 24.88 10.56 0.21
CA ALA A 136 24.49 10.89 1.58
C ALA A 136 25.65 11.42 2.45
N PHE A 137 26.89 10.99 2.15
CA PHE A 137 28.10 11.44 2.83
C PHE A 137 28.90 12.51 2.07
N GLY A 138 28.42 12.98 0.91
CA GLY A 138 29.13 13.95 0.07
C GLY A 138 30.38 13.39 -0.60
N PHE A 139 30.47 12.08 -0.79
CA PHE A 139 31.61 11.37 -1.40
C PHE A 139 31.39 11.00 -2.87
N GLU A 140 30.40 11.61 -3.54
CA GLU A 140 29.99 11.28 -4.92
C GLU A 140 31.17 11.36 -5.91
N GLU A 141 31.95 12.44 -5.88
CA GLU A 141 33.14 12.61 -6.74
C GLU A 141 34.22 11.55 -6.47
N ALA A 142 34.46 11.22 -5.20
CA ALA A 142 35.46 10.24 -4.80
C ALA A 142 35.01 8.80 -5.10
N TYR A 143 33.71 8.53 -5.12
CA TYR A 143 33.12 7.27 -5.54
C TYR A 143 33.27 7.08 -7.05
N HIS A 144 32.86 8.05 -7.86
CA HIS A 144 33.03 7.99 -9.32
C HIS A 144 34.50 7.99 -9.75
N GLY A 145 35.37 8.69 -9.02
CA GLY A 145 36.82 8.69 -9.26
C GLY A 145 37.56 7.46 -8.72
N GLY A 146 36.89 6.55 -8.00
CA GLY A 146 37.50 5.36 -7.42
C GLY A 146 38.53 5.63 -6.30
N THR A 147 38.58 6.86 -5.78
CA THR A 147 39.58 7.34 -4.80
C THR A 147 39.13 7.22 -3.34
N LEU A 148 37.98 6.59 -3.07
CA LEU A 148 37.46 6.38 -1.72
C LEU A 148 38.49 5.74 -0.79
N THR A 149 38.75 6.41 0.33
CA THR A 149 39.61 5.90 1.39
C THR A 149 38.98 4.71 2.10
N ARG A 150 39.81 3.88 2.74
CA ARG A 150 39.34 2.74 3.55
C ARG A 150 38.41 3.17 4.69
N TRP A 151 38.68 4.33 5.30
CA TRP A 151 37.83 4.90 6.34
C TRP A 151 36.45 5.29 5.80
N GLN A 152 36.38 5.98 4.66
CA GLN A 152 35.10 6.36 4.05
C GLN A 152 34.23 5.14 3.72
N ARG A 153 34.83 4.07 3.19
CA ARG A 153 34.11 2.81 2.92
C ARG A 153 33.66 2.09 4.19
N LEU A 154 34.47 2.12 5.23
CA LEU A 154 34.11 1.51 6.51
C LEU A 154 32.96 2.28 7.16
N ARG A 155 33.05 3.62 7.18
CA ARG A 155 32.04 4.51 7.74
C ARG A 155 30.68 4.30 7.08
N SER A 156 30.62 4.32 5.76
CA SER A 156 29.36 4.16 5.03
C SER A 156 28.73 2.79 5.31
N ARG A 157 29.52 1.72 5.36
CA ARG A 157 29.04 0.37 5.71
C ARG A 157 28.52 0.27 7.14
N VAL A 158 29.22 0.85 8.11
CA VAL A 158 28.77 0.83 9.51
C VAL A 158 27.50 1.66 9.68
N TRP A 159 27.35 2.77 8.95
CA TRP A 159 26.12 3.57 8.96
C TRP A 159 24.90 2.75 8.56
N ILE A 160 24.94 2.16 7.37
CA ILE A 160 23.84 1.38 6.81
C ILE A 160 23.46 0.22 7.73
N LEU A 161 24.46 -0.40 8.36
CA LEU A 161 24.26 -1.56 9.23
C LEU A 161 23.47 -1.23 10.51
N PHE A 162 23.56 0.00 11.01
CA PHE A 162 22.91 0.43 12.25
C PHE A 162 21.71 1.35 12.05
N ASP A 163 21.69 2.16 10.99
CA ASP A 163 20.61 3.10 10.69
C ASP A 163 19.50 2.43 9.84
N GLU A 164 19.86 1.45 9.00
CA GLU A 164 18.94 0.78 8.08
C GLU A 164 18.90 -0.75 8.32
N PRO A 165 18.04 -1.25 9.23
CA PRO A 165 17.93 -2.66 9.59
C PRO A 165 17.65 -3.60 8.41
N HIS A 166 17.00 -3.09 7.37
CA HIS A 166 16.57 -3.89 6.22
C HIS A 166 17.65 -4.02 5.14
N SER A 167 18.74 -3.25 5.24
CA SER A 167 19.82 -3.18 4.25
C SER A 167 20.54 -4.51 3.99
N SER A 168 20.68 -5.37 5.00
CA SER A 168 21.37 -6.65 4.88
C SER A 168 20.92 -7.65 5.95
N THR A 169 21.17 -8.94 5.74
CA THR A 169 20.94 -9.97 6.76
C THR A 169 21.69 -9.68 8.06
N THR A 170 22.91 -9.13 7.97
CA THR A 170 23.70 -8.73 9.14
C THR A 170 23.06 -7.55 9.87
N ALA A 171 22.54 -6.55 9.15
CA ALA A 171 21.80 -5.43 9.75
C ALA A 171 20.56 -5.93 10.50
N LYS A 172 19.82 -6.87 9.91
CA LYS A 172 18.67 -7.54 10.55
C LYS A 172 19.09 -8.24 11.85
N CYS A 173 20.19 -8.99 11.84
CA CYS A 173 20.71 -9.65 13.04
C CYS A 173 21.09 -8.63 14.14
N ILE A 174 21.75 -7.53 13.79
CA ILE A 174 22.12 -6.47 14.74
C ILE A 174 20.88 -5.80 15.31
N ALA A 175 19.90 -5.45 14.47
CA ALA A 175 18.64 -4.88 14.92
C ALA A 175 17.89 -5.83 15.87
N CYS A 176 17.81 -7.12 15.55
CA CYS A 176 17.24 -8.14 16.44
C CYS A 176 18.01 -8.24 17.77
N ALA A 177 19.34 -8.19 17.74
CA ALA A 177 20.16 -8.19 18.96
C ALA A 177 19.91 -6.94 19.81
N SER A 178 19.84 -5.75 19.21
CA SER A 178 19.53 -4.51 19.92
C SER A 178 18.15 -4.58 20.58
N VAL A 179 17.11 -5.06 19.88
CA VAL A 179 15.78 -5.27 20.48
C VAL A 179 15.85 -6.26 21.64
N PHE A 180 16.58 -7.36 21.50
CA PHE A 180 16.77 -8.34 22.57
C PHE A 180 17.42 -7.71 23.82
N PHE A 181 18.51 -6.93 23.66
CA PHE A 181 19.17 -6.28 24.78
C PHE A 181 18.31 -5.18 25.44
N ILE A 182 17.44 -4.51 24.69
CA ILE A 182 16.42 -3.59 25.22
C ILE A 182 15.40 -4.35 26.06
N CYS A 183 14.84 -5.46 25.54
CA CYS A 183 13.90 -6.27 26.31
C CYS A 183 14.55 -6.83 27.57
N LEU A 184 15.78 -7.33 27.47
CA LEU A 184 16.53 -7.88 28.60
C LEU A 184 16.80 -6.82 29.68
N SER A 185 17.16 -5.59 29.31
CA SER A 185 17.42 -4.52 30.27
C SER A 185 16.14 -4.06 30.99
N VAL A 186 15.02 -3.95 30.26
CA VAL A 186 13.70 -3.64 30.83
C VAL A 186 13.25 -4.75 31.79
N LEU A 187 13.39 -6.02 31.39
CA LEU A 187 13.05 -7.15 32.25
C LEU A 187 13.90 -7.18 33.53
N CYS A 188 15.22 -6.95 33.43
CA CYS A 188 16.10 -6.86 34.58
C CYS A 188 15.69 -5.72 35.53
N PHE A 189 15.33 -4.56 34.99
CA PHE A 189 14.83 -3.43 35.77
C PHE A 189 13.52 -3.77 36.50
N CYS A 190 12.55 -4.37 35.81
CA CYS A 190 11.28 -4.79 36.39
C CYS A 190 11.48 -5.82 37.52
N LEU A 191 12.32 -6.84 37.31
CA LEU A 191 12.60 -7.87 38.31
C LEU A 191 13.33 -7.32 39.53
N LYS A 192 14.28 -6.39 39.34
CA LYS A 192 14.99 -5.70 40.43
C LYS A 192 14.06 -4.81 41.26
N SER A 193 13.06 -4.19 40.62
CA SER A 193 12.03 -3.38 41.29
C SER A 193 11.09 -4.21 42.18
N HIS A 194 10.78 -5.45 41.78
CA HIS A 194 9.90 -6.37 42.52
C HIS A 194 10.63 -7.30 43.49
N ALA A 195 11.96 -7.21 43.61
CA ALA A 195 12.71 -8.00 44.58
C ALA A 195 12.29 -7.60 46.01
N PRO A 196 11.72 -8.51 46.82
CA PRO A 196 11.24 -8.18 48.16
C PRO A 196 12.42 -7.73 49.03
N LYS A 197 12.36 -6.49 49.52
CA LYS A 197 13.22 -6.05 50.62
C LYS A 197 12.71 -6.75 51.87
N ASN A 198 13.34 -7.86 52.25
CA ASN A 198 13.02 -8.59 53.47
C ASN A 198 13.38 -7.72 54.68
N GLU A 199 12.43 -6.89 55.14
CA GLU A 199 12.41 -6.37 56.49
C GLU A 199 11.80 -7.44 57.40
N HIS A 200 12.70 -8.10 58.16
CA HIS A 200 12.47 -8.91 59.38
C HIS A 200 11.87 -10.32 59.22
N GLU A 201 12.66 -11.35 59.58
CA GLU A 201 12.32 -12.51 60.46
C GLU A 201 13.43 -13.63 60.37
N PRO A 202 13.61 -14.50 61.39
CA PRO A 202 14.91 -15.08 61.77
C PRO A 202 15.33 -16.42 61.10
N GLU A 203 16.58 -16.45 60.60
CA GLU A 203 17.74 -17.33 60.93
C GLU A 203 17.46 -18.77 61.47
N GLU A 204 17.93 -19.91 60.93
CA GLU A 204 19.31 -20.21 60.47
C GLU A 204 19.43 -21.38 59.44
N LEU A 205 18.41 -22.18 59.12
CA LEU A 205 18.60 -23.42 58.31
C LEU A 205 18.15 -23.33 56.83
N LEU A 206 17.25 -22.40 56.49
CA LEU A 206 16.90 -22.03 55.12
C LEU A 206 17.78 -20.88 54.58
N GLN A 207 18.54 -20.24 55.47
CA GLN A 207 19.29 -19.02 55.18
C GLN A 207 20.56 -19.29 54.39
N ASP A 208 21.22 -20.45 54.55
CA ASP A 208 22.41 -20.77 53.74
C ASP A 208 22.04 -21.03 52.27
N HIS A 209 20.99 -21.82 52.01
CA HIS A 209 20.51 -22.05 50.64
C HIS A 209 19.89 -20.78 50.03
N GLY A 210 19.11 -20.03 50.82
CA GLY A 210 18.51 -18.76 50.41
C GLY A 210 19.52 -17.64 50.15
N ASN A 211 20.55 -17.49 51.00
CA ASN A 211 21.63 -16.52 50.79
C ASN A 211 22.49 -16.87 49.59
N ASN A 212 22.79 -18.15 49.35
CA ASN A 212 23.55 -18.56 48.17
C ASN A 212 22.75 -18.30 46.87
N ILE A 213 21.43 -18.51 46.89
CA ILE A 213 20.55 -18.19 45.75
C ILE A 213 20.39 -16.68 45.57
N ALA A 214 20.18 -15.91 46.63
CA ALA A 214 20.04 -14.45 46.57
C ALA A 214 21.36 -13.77 46.15
N ALA A 215 22.51 -14.22 46.68
CA ALA A 215 23.82 -13.76 46.27
C ALA A 215 24.16 -14.16 44.82
N GLY A 216 23.76 -15.36 44.41
CA GLY A 216 23.85 -15.82 43.02
C GLY A 216 23.00 -14.97 42.07
N SER A 217 21.75 -14.70 42.44
CA SER A 217 20.81 -13.87 41.68
C SER A 217 21.30 -12.43 41.55
N HIS A 218 21.80 -11.82 42.64
CA HIS A 218 22.39 -10.47 42.60
C HIS A 218 23.62 -10.40 41.68
N ARG A 219 24.48 -11.42 41.70
CA ARG A 219 25.61 -11.52 40.77
C ARG A 219 25.15 -11.67 39.32
N THR A 220 24.14 -12.50 39.05
CA THR A 220 23.57 -12.68 37.70
C THR A 220 22.99 -11.37 37.17
N PHE A 221 22.21 -10.64 37.96
CA PHE A 221 21.67 -9.34 37.56
C PHE A 221 22.78 -8.31 37.29
N PHE A 222 23.85 -8.29 38.10
CA PHE A 222 24.99 -7.41 37.88
C PHE A 222 25.67 -7.67 36.53
N TYR A 223 25.93 -8.94 36.17
CA TYR A 223 26.55 -9.28 34.89
C TYR A 223 25.63 -8.98 33.70
N LEU A 224 24.33 -9.23 33.80
CA LEU A 224 23.35 -8.90 32.76
C LEU A 224 23.28 -7.38 32.52
N GLU A 225 23.23 -6.59 33.59
CA GLU A 225 23.23 -5.13 33.52
C GLU A 225 24.52 -4.60 32.86
N HIS A 226 25.69 -5.14 33.23
CA HIS A 226 26.95 -4.80 32.58
C HIS A 226 26.99 -5.20 31.10
N ALA A 227 26.44 -6.36 30.73
CA ALA A 227 26.38 -6.80 29.35
C ALA A 227 25.49 -5.88 28.49
N CYS A 228 24.28 -5.53 28.97
CA CYS A 228 23.40 -4.56 28.31
C CYS A 228 24.07 -3.19 28.16
N ASN A 229 24.70 -2.68 29.23
CA ASN A 229 25.38 -1.39 29.20
C ASN A 229 26.57 -1.38 28.24
N ALA A 230 27.35 -2.47 28.20
CA ALA A 230 28.44 -2.61 27.24
C ALA A 230 27.91 -2.60 25.79
N TRP A 231 26.83 -3.35 25.51
CA TRP A 231 26.19 -3.34 24.19
C TRP A 231 25.73 -1.94 23.78
N PHE A 232 24.97 -1.24 24.64
CA PHE A 232 24.50 0.11 24.35
C PHE A 232 25.65 1.11 24.19
N THR A 233 26.72 0.97 24.97
CA THR A 233 27.90 1.84 24.85
C THR A 233 28.58 1.65 23.51
N VAL A 234 28.77 0.41 23.06
CA VAL A 234 29.34 0.10 21.74
C VAL A 234 28.43 0.63 20.63
N GLU A 235 27.13 0.41 20.71
CA GLU A 235 26.16 0.86 19.72
C GLU A 235 26.15 2.40 19.60
N ILE A 236 26.12 3.12 20.72
CA ILE A 236 26.18 4.59 20.75
C ILE A 236 27.53 5.07 20.21
N ALA A 237 28.64 4.47 20.62
CA ALA A 237 29.97 4.85 20.15
C ALA A 237 30.08 4.69 18.62
N LEU A 238 29.60 3.58 18.06
CA LEU A 238 29.61 3.33 16.62
C LEU A 238 28.71 4.34 15.86
N ARG A 239 27.50 4.62 16.37
CA ARG A 239 26.61 5.63 15.78
C ARG A 239 27.22 7.04 15.82
N CYS A 240 27.87 7.41 16.92
CA CYS A 240 28.57 8.68 17.05
C CYS A 240 29.76 8.79 16.08
N LEU A 241 30.59 7.74 16.01
CA LEU A 241 31.74 7.69 15.09
C LEU A 241 31.29 7.81 13.63
N VAL A 242 30.15 7.25 13.28
CA VAL A 242 29.65 7.32 11.92
C VAL A 242 28.98 8.65 11.60
N ARG A 243 28.27 9.28 12.54
CA ARG A 243 27.56 10.55 12.30
C ARG A 243 28.46 11.79 12.42
N PHE A 244 29.46 11.78 13.30
CA PHE A 244 30.36 12.92 13.54
C PHE A 244 31.77 12.74 12.94
N TYR A 245 32.12 11.50 12.57
CA TYR A 245 33.29 11.03 11.79
C TYR A 245 33.61 11.80 10.53
#